data_AF-A0A972QV86-F1
#
_entry.id   AF-A0A972QV86-F1
#
_cell.length_a   1.000
_cell.length_b   1.000
_cell.length_c   1.000
_cell.angle_alpha   90.00
_cell.angle_beta   90.00
_cell.angle_gamma   90.00
#
_symmetry.space_group_name_H-M   'P 1'
#
loop_
_entity.id
_entity.type
_entity.pdbx_description
1 polymer ?
#
loop_
_entity_poly.entity_id
_entity_poly.type
_entity_poly.pdbx_seq_one_letter_code
_entity_poly.pdbx_strand_id
1 'polypeptide(L)'
;MTDTIESFVTKLKSEGVEEGKRQADQLRSDAQQQAEQIVADAKRQAEKIIADANAEAESMLARSRTEMELAARDATLKLRDSLEKALQAVLTGLVESQLNDAEFLRGLIQSIVSRYLEAEIESYAPMKISVSPEMHKQLTDWAIEKLRISAIDDTSGIDLKGELRQAGFEFSLHGATIEVTKDSIVDTLMQLVSPSLREVIRQANQSREGT
;
A
#
# COMPACT_ATOMS: atom_id res chain seq x y z
N MET A 1 -110.60 -19.34 28.17
CA MET A 1 -109.67 -18.20 28.00
C MET A 1 -108.24 -18.60 28.37
N THR A 2 -107.83 -19.83 28.09
CA THR A 2 -106.50 -20.38 28.42
C THR A 2 -105.60 -20.47 27.19
N ASP A 3 -106.18 -20.63 25.99
CA ASP A 3 -105.46 -20.72 24.71
C ASP A 3 -104.71 -19.43 24.30
N THR A 4 -105.08 -18.28 24.86
CA THR A 4 -104.48 -16.98 24.54
C THR A 4 -103.16 -16.71 25.25
N ILE A 5 -102.95 -17.26 26.46
CA ILE A 5 -101.69 -17.08 27.20
C ILE A 5 -100.63 -18.05 26.68
N GLU A 6 -100.98 -19.32 26.45
CA GLU A 6 -100.04 -20.31 25.90
C GLU A 6 -99.54 -19.93 24.50
N SER A 7 -100.42 -19.41 23.63
CA SER A 7 -99.99 -18.93 22.31
C SER A 7 -99.08 -17.70 22.40
N PHE A 8 -99.31 -16.78 23.34
CA PHE A 8 -98.42 -15.65 23.59
C PHE A 8 -97.05 -16.09 24.11
N VAL A 9 -97.00 -17.02 25.06
CA VAL A 9 -95.74 -17.56 25.59
C VAL A 9 -94.96 -18.30 24.51
N THR A 10 -95.66 -19.08 23.67
CA THR A 10 -95.04 -19.81 22.55
C THR A 10 -94.48 -18.84 21.51
N LYS A 11 -95.24 -17.77 21.19
CA LYS A 11 -94.81 -16.74 20.25
C LYS A 11 -93.61 -15.93 20.80
N LEU A 12 -93.65 -15.52 22.06
CA LEU A 12 -92.54 -14.84 22.73
C LEU A 12 -91.26 -15.68 22.75
N LYS A 13 -91.41 -16.99 23.01
CA LYS A 13 -90.30 -17.95 22.97
C LYS A 13 -89.74 -18.12 21.56
N SER A 14 -90.60 -18.18 20.55
CA SER A 14 -90.19 -18.25 19.14
C SER A 14 -89.41 -16.99 18.74
N GLU A 15 -89.98 -15.82 18.98
CA GLU A 15 -89.37 -14.52 18.65
C GLU A 15 -88.03 -14.32 19.39
N GLY A 16 -87.96 -14.72 20.67
CA GLY A 16 -86.71 -14.66 21.44
C GLY A 16 -85.63 -15.62 20.94
N VAL A 17 -86.00 -16.83 20.51
CA VAL A 17 -85.06 -17.80 19.91
C VAL A 17 -84.60 -17.33 18.54
N GLU A 18 -85.48 -16.74 17.74
CA GLU A 18 -85.18 -16.25 16.40
C GLU A 18 -84.25 -15.03 16.44
N GLU A 19 -84.52 -14.06 17.33
CA GLU A 19 -83.62 -12.93 17.53
C GLU A 19 -82.27 -13.36 18.13
N GLY A 20 -82.27 -14.32 19.07
CA GLY A 20 -81.04 -14.90 19.61
C GLY A 20 -80.18 -15.59 18.55
N LYS A 21 -80.80 -16.35 17.62
CA LYS A 21 -80.11 -16.94 16.47
C LYS A 21 -79.54 -15.86 15.55
N ARG A 22 -80.32 -14.82 15.24
CA ARG A 22 -79.87 -13.71 14.39
C ARG A 22 -78.65 -13.01 14.97
N GLN A 23 -78.65 -12.74 16.28
CA GLN A 23 -77.51 -12.12 16.97
C GLN A 23 -76.29 -13.05 17.03
N ALA A 24 -76.49 -14.36 17.25
CA ALA A 24 -75.41 -15.34 17.23
C ALA A 24 -74.77 -15.47 15.84
N ASP A 25 -75.58 -15.48 14.78
CA ASP A 25 -75.11 -15.54 13.39
C ASP A 25 -74.33 -14.26 13.03
N GLN A 26 -74.81 -13.08 13.45
CA GLN A 26 -74.09 -11.82 13.27
C GLN A 26 -72.74 -11.84 13.99
N LEU A 27 -72.72 -12.23 15.28
CA LEU A 27 -71.49 -12.32 16.06
C LEU A 27 -70.48 -13.30 15.41
N ARG A 28 -70.96 -14.44 14.90
CA ARG A 28 -70.12 -15.41 14.21
C ARG A 28 -69.55 -14.84 12.90
N SER A 29 -70.36 -14.11 12.14
CA SER A 29 -69.93 -13.44 10.91
C SER A 29 -68.85 -12.39 11.20
N ASP A 30 -69.07 -11.55 12.21
CA ASP A 30 -68.13 -10.50 12.58
C ASP A 30 -66.80 -11.09 13.09
N ALA A 31 -66.86 -12.15 13.91
CA ALA A 31 -65.67 -12.87 14.38
C ALA A 31 -64.89 -13.53 13.22
N GLN A 32 -65.60 -14.09 12.24
CA GLN A 32 -64.98 -14.69 11.06
C GLN A 32 -64.28 -13.62 10.20
N GLN A 33 -64.91 -12.47 9.98
CA GLN A 33 -64.28 -11.35 9.26
C GLN A 33 -63.04 -10.83 9.98
N GLN A 34 -63.11 -10.66 11.31
CA GLN A 34 -61.95 -10.22 12.10
C GLN A 34 -60.80 -11.23 12.03
N ALA A 35 -61.10 -12.53 12.12
CA ALA A 35 -60.09 -13.57 11.99
C ALA A 35 -59.43 -13.55 10.60
N GLU A 36 -60.22 -13.41 9.53
CA GLU A 36 -59.71 -13.29 8.16
C GLU A 36 -58.83 -12.05 7.99
N GLN A 37 -59.22 -10.92 8.59
CA GLN A 37 -58.46 -9.69 8.54
C GLN A 37 -57.12 -9.81 9.30
N ILE A 38 -57.12 -10.40 10.49
CA ILE A 38 -55.89 -10.67 11.26
C ILE A 38 -54.94 -11.56 10.45
N VAL A 39 -55.44 -12.63 9.83
CA VAL A 39 -54.62 -13.52 9.00
C VAL A 39 -54.08 -12.79 7.77
N ALA A 40 -54.87 -11.95 7.11
CA ALA A 40 -54.42 -11.16 5.98
C ALA A 40 -53.35 -10.14 6.37
N ASP A 41 -53.51 -9.45 7.51
CA ASP A 41 -52.52 -8.52 8.06
C ASP A 41 -51.22 -9.24 8.42
N ALA A 42 -51.31 -10.39 9.10
CA ALA A 42 -50.14 -11.18 9.45
C ALA A 42 -49.36 -11.66 8.21
N LYS A 43 -50.08 -12.10 7.15
CA LYS A 43 -49.44 -12.48 5.87
C LYS A 43 -48.75 -11.29 5.21
N ARG A 44 -49.40 -10.14 5.13
CA ARG A 44 -48.79 -8.91 4.58
C ARG A 44 -47.54 -8.50 5.37
N GLN A 45 -47.59 -8.57 6.70
CA GLN A 45 -46.43 -8.26 7.53
C GLN A 45 -45.29 -9.26 7.31
N ALA A 46 -45.59 -10.56 7.20
CA ALA A 46 -44.59 -11.58 6.92
C ALA A 46 -43.94 -11.37 5.54
N GLU A 47 -44.74 -11.10 4.51
CA GLU A 47 -44.24 -10.78 3.16
C GLU A 47 -43.35 -9.54 3.17
N LYS A 48 -43.75 -8.50 3.90
CA LYS A 48 -42.94 -7.29 4.06
C LYS A 48 -41.62 -7.58 4.76
N ILE A 49 -41.62 -8.33 5.86
CA ILE A 49 -40.40 -8.70 6.58
C ILE A 49 -39.44 -9.47 5.67
N ILE A 50 -39.96 -10.42 4.88
CA ILE A 50 -39.14 -11.19 3.94
C ILE A 50 -38.59 -10.29 2.83
N ALA A 51 -39.40 -9.39 2.29
CA ALA A 51 -38.96 -8.45 1.25
C ALA A 51 -37.87 -7.50 1.78
N ASP A 52 -38.07 -6.92 2.95
CA ASP A 52 -37.12 -6.01 3.60
C ASP A 52 -35.80 -6.76 3.92
N ALA A 53 -35.89 -7.98 4.45
CA ALA A 53 -34.71 -8.80 4.75
C ALA A 53 -33.91 -9.17 3.49
N ASN A 54 -34.58 -9.50 2.39
CA ASN A 54 -33.91 -9.79 1.11
C ASN A 54 -33.22 -8.54 0.55
N ALA A 55 -33.89 -7.39 0.58
CA ALA A 55 -33.31 -6.12 0.12
C ALA A 55 -32.08 -5.72 0.97
N GLU A 56 -32.15 -5.91 2.28
CA GLU A 56 -31.00 -5.67 3.17
C GLU A 56 -29.85 -6.64 2.90
N ALA A 57 -30.15 -7.93 2.70
CA ALA A 57 -29.14 -8.93 2.36
C ALA A 57 -28.43 -8.63 1.03
N GLU A 58 -29.17 -8.25 -0.02
CA GLU A 58 -28.59 -7.83 -1.30
C GLU A 58 -27.70 -6.59 -1.14
N SER A 59 -28.17 -5.60 -0.39
CA SER A 59 -27.40 -4.39 -0.08
C SER A 59 -26.12 -4.72 0.70
N MET A 60 -26.20 -5.61 1.69
CA MET A 60 -25.04 -6.07 2.45
C MET A 60 -24.05 -6.80 1.56
N LEU A 61 -24.50 -7.72 0.70
CA LEU A 61 -23.63 -8.44 -0.23
C LEU A 61 -22.92 -7.50 -1.21
N ALA A 62 -23.62 -6.51 -1.76
CA ALA A 62 -23.04 -5.52 -2.65
C ALA A 62 -21.96 -4.68 -1.94
N ARG A 63 -22.21 -4.27 -0.70
CA ARG A 63 -21.24 -3.54 0.13
C ARG A 63 -20.03 -4.40 0.46
N SER A 64 -20.24 -5.63 0.94
CA SER A 64 -19.16 -6.55 1.30
C SER A 64 -18.27 -6.88 0.10
N ARG A 65 -18.83 -7.04 -1.10
CA ARG A 65 -18.04 -7.22 -2.32
C ARG A 65 -17.14 -6.03 -2.60
N THR A 66 -17.69 -4.82 -2.51
CA THR A 66 -16.93 -3.58 -2.71
C THR A 66 -15.82 -3.43 -1.65
N GLU A 67 -16.11 -3.75 -0.39
CA GLU A 67 -15.13 -3.71 0.70
C GLU A 67 -14.01 -4.74 0.50
N MET A 68 -14.33 -5.94 0.01
CA MET A 68 -13.32 -6.95 -0.31
C MET A 68 -12.41 -6.50 -1.46
N GLU A 69 -12.97 -5.90 -2.51
CA GLU A 69 -12.19 -5.35 -3.63
C GLU A 69 -11.24 -4.24 -3.15
N LEU A 70 -11.71 -3.35 -2.28
CA LEU A 70 -10.88 -2.31 -1.66
C LEU A 70 -9.79 -2.92 -0.77
N ALA A 71 -10.13 -3.90 0.07
CA ALA A 71 -9.15 -4.58 0.94
C ALA A 71 -8.06 -5.30 0.13
N ALA A 72 -8.42 -5.94 -0.99
CA ALA A 72 -7.47 -6.59 -1.89
C ALA A 72 -6.52 -5.57 -2.54
N ARG A 73 -7.05 -4.43 -2.98
CA ARG A 73 -6.25 -3.32 -3.50
C ARG A 73 -5.29 -2.79 -2.44
N ASP A 74 -5.77 -2.54 -1.23
CA ASP A 74 -4.96 -2.02 -0.13
C ASP A 74 -3.87 -3.00 0.30
N ALA A 75 -4.17 -4.30 0.34
CA ALA A 75 -3.18 -5.35 0.61
C ALA A 75 -2.07 -5.34 -0.45
N THR A 76 -2.42 -5.20 -1.74
CA THR A 76 -1.46 -5.10 -2.84
C THR A 76 -0.56 -3.86 -2.69
N LEU A 77 -1.15 -2.71 -2.36
CA LEU A 77 -0.39 -1.46 -2.17
C LEU A 77 0.57 -1.57 -0.98
N LYS A 78 0.13 -2.15 0.14
CA LYS A 78 0.99 -2.38 1.32
C LYS A 78 2.11 -3.35 1.04
N LEU A 79 1.85 -4.42 0.28
CA LEU A 79 2.88 -5.37 -0.14
C LEU A 79 3.94 -4.66 -0.99
N ARG A 80 3.50 -3.84 -1.96
CA ARG A 80 4.40 -3.07 -2.82
C ARG A 80 5.28 -2.12 -2.01
N ASP A 81 4.70 -1.33 -1.10
CA ASP A 81 5.46 -0.42 -0.23
C ASP A 81 6.47 -1.16 0.65
N SER A 82 6.08 -2.32 1.19
CA SER A 82 6.97 -3.16 2.00
C SER A 82 8.15 -3.70 1.19
N LEU A 83 7.91 -4.12 -0.06
CA LEU A 83 8.96 -4.59 -0.96
C LEU A 83 9.89 -3.45 -1.41
N GLU A 84 9.35 -2.27 -1.74
CA GLU A 84 10.15 -1.10 -2.10
C GLU A 84 11.08 -0.70 -0.92
N LYS A 85 10.56 -0.70 0.31
CA LYS A 85 11.36 -0.44 1.53
C LYS A 85 12.43 -1.51 1.79
N ALA A 86 12.07 -2.78 1.64
CA ALA A 86 13.01 -3.88 1.82
C ALA A 86 14.16 -3.80 0.79
N LEU A 87 13.83 -3.52 -0.47
CA LEU A 87 14.82 -3.33 -1.53
C LEU A 87 15.73 -2.12 -1.22
N GLN A 88 15.15 -0.99 -0.82
CA GLN A 88 15.93 0.18 -0.44
C GLN A 88 16.91 -0.14 0.69
N ALA A 89 16.48 -0.86 1.72
CA ALA A 89 17.35 -1.28 2.83
C ALA A 89 18.51 -2.19 2.36
N VAL A 90 18.23 -3.15 1.47
CA VAL A 90 19.27 -4.01 0.89
C VAL A 90 20.28 -3.19 0.07
N LEU A 91 19.80 -2.31 -0.82
CA LEU A 91 20.67 -1.45 -1.62
C LEU A 91 21.50 -0.51 -0.76
N THR A 92 20.91 0.02 0.31
CA THR A 92 21.57 0.90 1.27
C THR A 92 22.76 0.19 1.92
N GLY A 93 22.57 -1.04 2.40
CA GLY A 93 23.65 -1.83 2.99
C GLY A 93 24.73 -2.21 1.97
N LEU A 94 24.34 -2.60 0.75
CA LEU A 94 25.29 -2.94 -0.31
C LEU A 94 26.13 -1.74 -0.75
N VAL A 95 25.49 -0.58 -0.98
CA VAL A 95 26.19 0.65 -1.37
C VAL A 95 27.14 1.10 -0.26
N GLU A 96 26.69 1.07 1.00
CA GLU A 96 27.55 1.41 2.13
C GLU A 96 28.77 0.48 2.24
N SER A 97 28.58 -0.82 2.08
CA SER A 97 29.68 -1.78 2.07
C SER A 97 30.68 -1.50 0.95
N GLN A 98 30.21 -1.22 -0.27
CA GLN A 98 31.07 -0.96 -1.42
C GLN A 98 31.78 0.39 -1.35
N LEU A 99 31.13 1.44 -0.85
CA LEU A 99 31.76 2.75 -0.66
C LEU A 99 32.81 2.73 0.46
N ASN A 100 32.73 1.78 1.40
CA ASN A 100 33.76 1.57 2.42
C ASN A 100 34.92 0.70 1.93
N ASP A 101 34.85 0.13 0.71
CA ASP A 101 35.95 -0.60 0.09
C ASP A 101 36.90 0.36 -0.65
N ALA A 102 38.15 0.40 -0.18
CA ALA A 102 39.19 1.24 -0.76
C ALA A 102 39.57 0.83 -2.19
N GLU A 103 39.50 -0.45 -2.55
CA GLU A 103 39.81 -0.90 -3.91
C GLU A 103 38.73 -0.44 -4.88
N PHE A 104 37.46 -0.65 -4.53
CA PHE A 104 36.33 -0.15 -5.30
C PHE A 104 36.39 1.37 -5.51
N LEU A 105 36.63 2.15 -4.44
CA LEU A 105 36.74 3.61 -4.55
C LEU A 105 37.92 4.05 -5.41
N ARG A 106 39.08 3.38 -5.33
CA ARG A 106 40.21 3.68 -6.23
C ARG A 106 39.83 3.49 -7.70
N GLY A 107 39.19 2.38 -8.03
CA GLY A 107 38.73 2.09 -9.39
C GLY A 107 37.65 3.07 -9.87
N LEU A 108 36.73 3.46 -8.98
CA LEU A 108 35.71 4.46 -9.26
C LEU A 108 36.33 5.83 -9.57
N ILE A 109 37.26 6.30 -8.72
CA ILE A 109 37.98 7.56 -8.91
C ILE A 109 38.74 7.53 -10.23
N GLN A 110 39.48 6.46 -10.52
CA GLN A 110 40.19 6.30 -11.80
C GLN A 110 39.24 6.40 -12.99
N SER A 111 38.10 5.69 -12.93
CA SER A 111 37.10 5.69 -14.02
C SER A 111 36.48 7.08 -14.24
N ILE A 112 36.20 7.81 -13.16
CA ILE A 112 35.67 9.17 -13.23
C ILE A 112 36.71 10.12 -13.84
N VAL A 113 37.96 10.03 -13.38
CA VAL A 113 39.06 10.87 -13.89
C VAL A 113 39.34 10.58 -15.36
N SER A 114 39.42 9.31 -15.77
CA SER A 114 39.62 8.94 -17.18
C SER A 114 38.52 9.48 -18.08
N ARG A 115 37.25 9.32 -17.69
CA ARG A 115 36.12 9.87 -18.46
C ARG A 115 36.11 11.39 -18.51
N TYR A 116 36.55 12.04 -17.45
CA TYR A 116 36.68 13.50 -17.41
C TYR A 116 37.76 14.00 -18.37
N LEU A 117 38.88 13.27 -18.49
CA LEU A 117 39.96 13.57 -19.43
C LEU A 117 39.62 13.24 -20.89
N GLU A 118 38.70 12.30 -21.13
CA GLU A 118 38.22 11.96 -22.47
C GLU A 118 37.16 12.94 -22.99
N ALA A 119 36.50 13.68 -22.10
CA ALA A 119 35.58 14.72 -22.51
C ALA A 119 36.37 15.87 -23.14
N GLU A 120 36.10 16.20 -24.41
CA GLU A 120 36.68 17.34 -25.13
C GLU A 120 36.17 18.67 -24.53
N ILE A 121 36.65 19.00 -23.33
CA ILE A 121 36.32 20.24 -22.63
C ILE A 121 37.48 21.22 -22.87
N GLU A 122 37.18 22.43 -23.34
CA GLU A 122 38.18 23.48 -23.66
C GLU A 122 39.05 23.88 -22.44
N SER A 123 38.62 23.52 -21.22
CA SER A 123 39.37 23.74 -19.98
C SER A 123 38.99 22.68 -18.94
N TYR A 124 39.97 21.89 -18.49
CA TYR A 124 39.78 20.95 -17.39
C TYR A 124 39.73 21.72 -16.06
N ALA A 125 38.54 21.74 -15.44
CA ALA A 125 38.37 22.25 -14.09
C ALA A 125 38.95 21.26 -13.07
N PRO A 126 39.57 21.74 -11.97
CA PRO A 126 40.06 20.87 -10.91
C PRO A 126 38.89 20.12 -10.24
N MET A 127 38.94 18.79 -10.28
CA MET A 127 37.94 17.90 -9.68
C MET A 127 38.19 17.74 -8.17
N LYS A 128 37.16 17.97 -7.35
CA LYS A 128 37.21 17.75 -5.91
C LYS A 128 36.42 16.50 -5.52
N ILE A 129 37.09 15.58 -4.83
CA ILE A 129 36.50 14.35 -4.33
C ILE A 129 36.58 14.38 -2.80
N SER A 130 35.43 14.36 -2.14
CA SER A 130 35.33 14.29 -0.68
C SER A 130 35.04 12.85 -0.27
N VAL A 131 35.85 12.31 0.64
CA VAL A 131 35.68 10.96 1.20
C VAL A 131 35.71 11.03 2.73
N SER A 132 35.33 9.94 3.40
CA SER A 132 35.43 9.86 4.86
C SER A 132 36.88 10.04 5.32
N PRO A 133 37.14 10.54 6.55
CA PRO A 133 38.51 10.73 7.05
C PRO A 133 39.36 9.45 7.05
N GLU A 134 38.72 8.31 7.30
CA GLU A 134 39.37 7.00 7.29
C GLU A 134 39.79 6.58 5.87
N MET A 135 38.88 6.74 4.91
CA MET A 135 39.17 6.46 3.50
C MET A 135 40.21 7.43 2.94
N HIS A 136 40.18 8.70 3.34
CA HIS A 136 41.18 9.69 2.96
C HIS A 136 42.58 9.23 3.34
N LYS A 137 42.76 8.72 4.57
CA LYS A 137 44.03 8.17 5.03
C LYS A 137 44.48 6.98 4.18
N GLN A 138 43.58 6.02 3.94
CA GLN A 138 43.90 4.83 3.14
C GLN A 138 44.27 5.15 1.68
N LEU A 139 43.60 6.13 1.08
CA LEU A 139 43.92 6.61 -0.28
C LEU A 139 45.26 7.36 -0.30
N THR A 140 45.54 8.17 0.74
CA THR A 140 46.81 8.89 0.86
C THR A 140 47.98 7.94 1.04
N ASP A 141 47.86 6.95 1.93
CA ASP A 141 48.89 5.94 2.17
C ASP A 141 49.20 5.16 0.89
N TRP A 142 48.16 4.79 0.13
CA TRP A 142 48.31 4.14 -1.18
C TRP A 142 48.99 5.02 -2.22
N ALA A 143 48.61 6.30 -2.32
CA ALA A 143 49.23 7.22 -3.26
C ALA A 143 50.73 7.41 -2.97
N ILE A 144 51.09 7.55 -1.70
CA ILE A 144 52.50 7.65 -1.26
C ILE A 144 53.26 6.37 -1.58
N GLU A 145 52.67 5.20 -1.33
CA GLU A 145 53.28 3.91 -1.68
C GLU A 145 53.54 3.79 -3.19
N LYS A 146 52.57 4.17 -4.03
CA LYS A 146 52.71 4.14 -5.49
C LYS A 146 53.75 5.14 -6.00
N LEU A 147 53.80 6.35 -5.46
CA LEU A 147 54.84 7.33 -5.80
C LEU A 147 56.24 6.84 -5.43
N ARG A 148 56.37 6.16 -4.28
CA ARG A 148 57.63 5.56 -3.84
C ARG A 148 58.06 4.41 -4.75
N ILE A 149 57.12 3.59 -5.26
CA ILE A 149 57.40 2.52 -6.22
C ILE A 149 57.81 3.10 -7.58
N SER A 150 57.12 4.13 -8.10
CA SER A 150 57.49 4.76 -9.38
C SER A 150 58.82 5.53 -9.32
N ALA A 151 59.23 6.01 -8.14
CA ALA A 151 60.53 6.66 -7.94
C ALA A 151 61.71 5.66 -7.81
N ILE A 152 61.42 4.35 -7.73
CA ILE A 152 62.45 3.30 -7.66
C ILE A 152 62.80 2.76 -9.06
N ASP A 153 61.92 2.91 -10.04
CA ASP A 153 62.14 2.43 -11.43
C ASP A 153 62.74 3.47 -12.38
N ASP A 154 62.84 4.74 -11.98
CA ASP A 154 63.55 5.75 -12.76
C ASP A 154 64.55 6.48 -11.88
N THR A 155 65.81 6.47 -12.30
CA THR A 155 66.96 7.06 -11.60
C THR A 155 66.76 8.56 -11.41
N SER A 156 66.19 8.97 -10.28
CA SER A 156 66.33 10.31 -9.75
C SER A 156 65.95 10.29 -8.27
N GLY A 157 66.98 10.34 -7.42
CA GLY A 157 66.81 10.47 -5.98
C GLY A 157 66.01 11.71 -5.64
N ILE A 158 64.77 11.52 -5.19
CA ILE A 158 63.98 12.57 -4.57
C ILE A 158 63.90 12.23 -3.07
N ASP A 159 64.81 12.84 -2.31
CA ASP A 159 64.73 12.89 -0.84
C ASP A 159 63.65 13.92 -0.47
N LEU A 160 62.46 13.44 -0.09
CA LEU A 160 61.38 14.28 0.42
C LEU A 160 61.35 14.22 1.95
N LYS A 161 62.31 14.91 2.57
CA LYS A 161 62.10 15.55 3.88
C LYS A 161 61.53 16.94 3.64
N GLY A 162 60.20 17.08 3.75
CA GLY A 162 59.52 18.37 3.61
C GLY A 162 58.08 18.30 4.09
N GLU A 163 57.89 18.62 5.36
CA GLU A 163 56.64 18.92 6.09
C GLU A 163 55.29 18.66 5.38
N LEU A 164 54.70 17.49 5.65
CA LEU A 164 53.24 17.36 5.71
C LEU A 164 52.75 18.08 6.97
N ARG A 165 52.60 19.40 6.89
CA ARG A 165 51.90 20.19 7.90
C ARG A 165 50.67 20.86 7.30
N GLN A 166 49.54 20.44 7.86
CA GLN A 166 48.21 21.07 7.87
C GLN A 166 47.27 20.78 6.70
N ALA A 167 46.12 20.23 7.11
CA ALA A 167 44.86 20.17 6.39
C ALA A 167 44.17 21.55 6.33
N GLY A 168 43.44 21.80 5.25
CA GLY A 168 42.70 23.05 4.91
C GLY A 168 43.40 23.81 3.77
N PHE A 169 42.77 24.39 2.74
CA PHE A 169 41.46 25.05 2.63
C PHE A 169 40.95 25.12 1.14
N GLU A 170 39.95 25.98 0.92
CA GLU A 170 38.84 26.06 -0.05
C GLU A 170 39.09 26.80 -1.39
N PHE A 171 38.38 26.43 -2.47
CA PHE A 171 37.84 27.38 -3.50
C PHE A 171 36.81 26.73 -4.47
N SER A 172 35.96 27.56 -5.10
CA SER A 172 34.83 27.20 -6.00
C SER A 172 34.88 27.94 -7.35
N LEU A 173 34.39 27.34 -8.47
CA LEU A 173 33.29 27.84 -9.33
C LEU A 173 33.30 27.21 -10.77
N HIS A 174 32.30 26.37 -11.10
CA HIS A 174 31.37 26.47 -12.25
C HIS A 174 30.47 25.21 -12.35
N GLY A 175 29.24 25.34 -11.84
CA GLY A 175 28.05 24.78 -12.49
C GLY A 175 27.58 23.36 -12.16
N ALA A 176 28.43 22.42 -11.72
CA ALA A 176 27.94 21.10 -11.33
C ALA A 176 28.82 20.45 -10.26
N THR A 177 28.42 20.57 -9.00
CA THR A 177 28.92 19.69 -7.94
C THR A 177 28.25 18.32 -8.14
N ILE A 178 28.99 17.34 -8.64
CA ILE A 178 28.51 15.95 -8.66
C ILE A 178 28.73 15.39 -7.27
N GLU A 179 27.69 15.43 -6.44
CA GLU A 179 27.73 14.84 -5.11
C GLU A 179 27.44 13.34 -5.23
N VAL A 180 28.48 12.53 -5.02
CA VAL A 180 28.35 11.07 -4.99
C VAL A 180 28.20 10.66 -3.52
N THR A 181 26.97 10.69 -3.03
CA THR A 181 26.63 10.21 -1.68
C THR A 181 26.02 8.82 -1.71
N LYS A 182 26.05 8.13 -0.56
CA LYS A 182 25.32 6.88 -0.35
C LYS A 182 23.85 7.02 -0.77
N ASP A 183 23.18 8.06 -0.29
CA ASP A 183 21.75 8.28 -0.53
C ASP A 183 21.48 8.56 -2.01
N SER A 184 22.31 9.37 -2.68
CA SER A 184 22.17 9.67 -4.11
C SER A 184 22.32 8.43 -5.00
N ILE A 185 23.24 7.51 -4.66
CA ILE A 185 23.41 6.25 -5.39
C ILE A 185 22.23 5.33 -5.14
N VAL A 186 21.78 5.20 -3.88
CA VAL A 186 20.62 4.37 -3.52
C VAL A 186 19.37 4.86 -4.26
N ASP A 187 19.12 6.18 -4.28
CA ASP A 187 17.98 6.76 -4.98
C ASP A 187 18.04 6.50 -6.49
N THR A 188 19.21 6.63 -7.11
CA THR A 188 19.41 6.34 -8.54
C THR A 188 19.15 4.86 -8.85
N LEU A 189 19.69 3.96 -8.03
CA LEU A 189 19.44 2.51 -8.18
C LEU A 189 17.96 2.18 -7.95
N MET A 190 17.32 2.82 -6.98
CA MET A 190 15.88 2.68 -6.76
C MET A 190 15.08 3.15 -7.97
N GLN A 191 15.46 4.24 -8.64
CA GLN A 191 14.79 4.68 -9.88
C GLN A 191 14.94 3.67 -11.02
N LEU A 192 16.06 2.94 -11.08
CA LEU A 192 16.31 1.91 -12.10
C LEU A 192 15.56 0.60 -11.80
N VAL A 193 15.49 0.19 -10.54
CA VAL A 193 14.95 -1.13 -10.15
C VAL A 193 13.46 -1.09 -9.81
N SER A 194 12.93 0.04 -9.31
CA SER A 194 11.51 0.18 -8.96
C SER A 194 10.55 -0.12 -10.12
N PRO A 195 10.81 0.29 -11.39
CA PRO A 195 9.95 -0.06 -12.51
C PRO A 195 9.83 -1.57 -12.72
N SER A 196 10.95 -2.30 -12.64
CA SER A 196 10.98 -3.76 -12.81
C SER A 196 10.26 -4.48 -11.66
N LEU A 197 10.43 -4.01 -10.42
CA LEU A 197 9.69 -4.56 -9.27
C LEU A 197 8.18 -4.39 -9.44
N ARG A 198 7.73 -3.23 -9.95
CA ARG A 198 6.31 -2.98 -10.25
C ARG A 198 5.77 -3.90 -11.33
N GLU A 199 6.58 -4.25 -12.32
CA GLU A 199 6.21 -5.19 -13.38
C GLU A 199 5.98 -6.59 -12.82
N VAL A 200 6.91 -7.09 -12.01
CA VAL A 200 6.82 -8.44 -11.40
C VAL A 200 5.57 -8.57 -10.52
N ILE A 201 5.28 -7.56 -9.68
CA ILE A 201 4.09 -7.56 -8.82
C ILE A 201 2.82 -7.56 -9.67
N ARG A 202 2.79 -6.81 -10.78
CA ARG A 202 1.64 -6.77 -11.69
C ARG A 202 1.39 -8.12 -12.36
N GLN A 203 2.45 -8.77 -12.86
CA GLN A 203 2.36 -10.08 -13.49
C GLN A 203 1.89 -11.17 -12.51
N ALA A 204 2.38 -11.12 -11.26
CA ALA A 204 1.95 -12.04 -10.20
C ALA A 204 0.46 -11.91 -9.88
N ASN A 205 -0.09 -10.68 -9.92
CA ASN A 205 -1.53 -10.45 -9.72
C ASN A 205 -2.37 -10.90 -10.92
N GLN A 206 -1.93 -10.63 -12.16
CA GLN A 206 -2.66 -11.04 -13.37
C GLN A 206 -2.70 -12.56 -13.55
N SER A 207 -1.66 -13.28 -13.12
CA SER A 207 -1.60 -14.75 -13.18
C SER A 207 -2.61 -15.43 -12.24
N ARG A 208 -3.11 -14.72 -11.21
CA ARG A 208 -4.11 -15.23 -10.27
C ARG A 208 -5.56 -15.01 -10.73
N GLU A 209 -5.81 -14.07 -11.64
CA GLU A 209 -7.16 -13.82 -12.18
C GLU A 209 -7.53 -14.78 -13.32
N GLY A 210 -6.56 -15.54 -13.86
CA GLY A 210 -6.72 -16.45 -14.99
C GLY A 210 -6.90 -17.94 -14.66
N THR A 211 -6.94 -18.33 -13.38
CA THR A 211 -7.19 -19.71 -12.88
C THR A 211 -8.34 -19.72 -11.90
#